data_AF-A0AB37AV61-F1
#
_entry.id   AF-A0AB37AV61-F1
#
_cell.length_a   1.000
_cell.length_b   1.000
_cell.length_c   1.000
_cell.angle_alpha   90.00
_cell.angle_beta   90.00
_cell.angle_gamma   90.00
#
_symmetry.space_group_name_H-M   'P 1'
#
loop_
_entity.id
_entity.type
_entity.pdbx_description
1 polymer ?
#
loop_
_entity_poly.entity_id
_entity_poly.type
_entity_poly.pdbx_seq_one_letter_code
_entity_poly.pdbx_strand_id
1 'polypeptide(L)'
;MDQYQLIGRLNALTDDIEHAASMADWTEAARLAEVRSPLVMALTANQPPEGLATIRRIQASNERIFAEAHLAQRELADEYHAAMGRVQAVGEYHDMARL
;
A
#
# COMPACT_ATOMS: atom_id res chain seq x y z
N MET A 1 -15.18 21.86 -3.31
CA MET A 1 -15.82 20.54 -3.14
C MET A 1 -16.49 20.55 -1.79
N ASP A 2 -17.76 20.14 -1.71
CA ASP A 2 -18.42 19.99 -0.41
C ASP A 2 -17.98 18.69 0.31
N GLN A 3 -18.40 18.49 1.55
CA GLN A 3 -18.00 17.31 2.34
C GLN A 3 -18.53 16.00 1.78
N TYR A 4 -19.71 16.00 1.15
CA TYR A 4 -20.29 14.80 0.54
C TYR A 4 -19.46 14.36 -0.68
N GLN A 5 -19.14 15.30 -1.56
CA GLN A 5 -18.27 15.09 -2.70
C GLN A 5 -16.85 14.68 -2.28
N LEU A 6 -16.33 15.28 -1.19
CA LEU A 6 -15.01 14.95 -0.65
C LEU A 6 -14.94 13.50 -0.16
N ILE A 7 -15.92 13.08 0.64
CA ILE A 7 -16.01 11.70 1.14
C ILE A 7 -16.18 10.73 -0.03
N GLY A 8 -17.01 11.06 -1.03
CA GLY A 8 -17.14 10.26 -2.25
C GLY A 8 -15.82 10.10 -3.00
N ARG A 9 -15.06 11.20 -3.15
CA ARG A 9 -13.75 11.18 -3.81
C ARG A 9 -12.71 10.38 -3.03
N LEU A 10 -12.68 10.54 -1.71
CA LEU A 10 -11.81 9.76 -0.83
C LEU A 10 -12.12 8.27 -0.91
N ASN A 11 -13.39 7.92 -0.98
CA ASN A 11 -13.81 6.54 -1.13
C ASN A 11 -13.35 5.96 -2.47
N ALA A 12 -13.57 6.67 -3.59
CA ALA A 12 -13.12 6.22 -4.90
C ALA A 12 -11.59 6.02 -4.96
N LEU A 13 -10.82 6.99 -4.45
CA LEU A 13 -9.35 6.83 -4.37
C LEU A 13 -8.94 5.66 -3.47
N THR A 14 -9.71 5.34 -2.44
CA THR A 14 -9.43 4.19 -1.58
C THR A 14 -9.68 2.87 -2.31
N ASP A 15 -10.77 2.80 -3.08
CA ASP A 15 -11.08 1.65 -3.94
C ASP A 15 -9.98 1.46 -5.01
N ASP A 16 -9.48 2.55 -5.60
CA ASP A 16 -8.39 2.51 -6.58
C ASP A 16 -7.06 2.03 -5.96
N ILE A 17 -6.74 2.46 -4.72
CA ILE A 17 -5.56 1.99 -3.98
C ILE A 17 -5.68 0.50 -3.65
N GLU A 18 -6.85 0.06 -3.16
CA GLU A 18 -7.10 -1.36 -2.86
C GLU A 18 -6.97 -2.21 -4.13
N HIS A 19 -7.45 -1.71 -5.27
CA HIS A 19 -7.26 -2.39 -6.54
C HIS A 19 -5.78 -2.48 -6.96
N ALA A 20 -5.03 -1.38 -6.90
CA ALA A 20 -3.60 -1.39 -7.23
C ALA A 20 -2.80 -2.34 -6.33
N ALA A 21 -3.09 -2.33 -5.02
CA ALA A 21 -2.52 -3.25 -4.04
C ALA A 21 -2.80 -4.72 -4.38
N SER A 22 -4.05 -5.05 -4.74
CA SER A 22 -4.45 -6.41 -5.13
C SER A 22 -3.73 -6.92 -6.39
N MET A 23 -3.25 -6.01 -7.23
CA MET A 23 -2.47 -6.29 -8.44
C MET A 23 -0.95 -6.26 -8.19
N ALA A 24 -0.52 -6.10 -6.94
CA ALA A 24 0.87 -5.87 -6.53
C ALA A 24 1.53 -4.63 -7.17
N ASP A 25 0.74 -3.69 -7.69
CA ASP A 25 1.24 -2.41 -8.22
C ASP A 25 1.41 -1.41 -7.06
N TRP A 26 2.41 -1.68 -6.23
CA TRP A 26 2.71 -0.87 -5.05
C TRP A 26 3.18 0.54 -5.39
N THR A 27 3.68 0.77 -6.61
CA THR A 27 4.08 2.10 -7.08
C THR A 27 2.84 2.96 -7.33
N GLU A 28 1.84 2.41 -8.03
CA GLU A 28 0.59 3.12 -8.27
C GLU A 28 -0.22 3.31 -6.97
N ALA A 29 -0.26 2.29 -6.11
CA ALA A 29 -0.91 2.39 -4.80
C ALA A 29 -0.32 3.55 -3.96
N ALA A 30 1.01 3.70 -3.94
CA ALA A 30 1.68 4.81 -3.26
C ALA A 30 1.34 6.17 -3.88
N ARG A 31 1.40 6.29 -5.22
CA ARG A 31 1.06 7.52 -5.94
C ARG A 31 -0.38 7.97 -5.65
N LEU A 32 -1.33 7.05 -5.65
CA LEU A 32 -2.73 7.33 -5.32
C LEU A 32 -2.90 7.73 -3.85
N ALA A 33 -2.17 7.11 -2.93
CA ALA A 33 -2.18 7.48 -1.52
C ALA A 33 -1.66 8.91 -1.29
N GLU A 34 -0.61 9.34 -2.01
CA GLU A 34 -0.11 10.72 -1.98
C GLU A 34 -1.16 11.72 -2.47
N VAL A 35 -1.84 11.42 -3.58
CA VAL A 35 -2.94 12.23 -4.10
C VAL A 35 -4.09 12.33 -3.09
N ARG A 36 -4.37 11.25 -2.36
CA ARG A 36 -5.46 11.18 -1.36
C ARG A 36 -5.13 11.96 -0.08
N SER A 37 -3.86 12.01 0.34
CA SER A 37 -3.42 12.61 1.60
C SER A 37 -3.98 14.00 1.91
N PRO A 38 -3.87 15.02 1.02
CA PRO A 38 -4.41 16.35 1.30
C PRO A 38 -5.94 16.37 1.39
N LEU A 39 -6.64 15.44 0.72
CA LEU A 39 -8.10 15.34 0.78
C LEU A 39 -8.57 14.79 2.14
N VAL A 40 -7.80 13.89 2.75
CA VAL A 40 -8.09 13.41 4.11
C VAL A 40 -7.97 14.56 5.11
N MET A 41 -6.96 15.42 4.95
CA MET A 41 -6.77 16.60 5.81
C MET A 41 -7.89 17.65 5.65
N ALA A 42 -8.63 17.62 4.54
CA ALA A 42 -9.76 18.52 4.29
C ALA A 42 -11.10 18.05 4.89
N LEU A 43 -11.15 16.84 5.48
CA LEU A 43 -12.35 16.34 6.16
C LEU A 43 -12.64 17.15 7.41
N THR A 44 -13.92 17.50 7.61
CA THR A 44 -14.39 18.09 8.87
C THR A 44 -14.96 17.02 9.79
N ALA A 45 -14.83 17.19 11.11
CA ALA A 45 -15.29 16.21 12.09
C ALA A 45 -16.82 16.01 12.08
N ASN A 46 -17.58 17.07 11.81
CA ASN A 46 -19.04 16.99 11.73
C ASN A 46 -19.46 16.47 10.34
N GLN A 47 -19.98 15.25 10.31
CA GLN A 47 -20.55 14.61 9.11
C GLN A 47 -21.92 14.03 9.45
N PRO A 48 -22.85 13.98 8.48
CA PRO A 48 -24.09 13.25 8.67
C PRO A 48 -23.83 11.74 8.80
N PRO A 49 -24.78 10.96 9.33
CA PRO A 49 -24.61 9.53 9.58
C PRO A 49 -24.12 8.72 8.37
N GLU A 50 -24.59 9.04 7.17
CA GLU A 50 -24.13 8.39 5.93
C GLU A 50 -22.65 8.67 5.64
N GLY A 51 -22.18 9.90 5.84
CA GLY A 51 -20.77 10.26 5.65
C GLY A 51 -19.87 9.51 6.64
N LEU A 52 -20.30 9.40 7.90
CA LEU A 52 -19.59 8.59 8.90
C LEU A 52 -19.56 7.10 8.57
N ALA A 53 -20.60 6.57 7.93
CA ALA A 53 -20.61 5.18 7.45
C ALA A 53 -19.59 4.96 6.34
N THR A 54 -19.49 5.88 5.38
CA THR A 54 -18.49 5.82 4.31
C THR A 54 -17.06 5.96 4.87
N ILE A 55 -16.83 6.86 5.82
CA ILE A 55 -15.52 7.01 6.47
C ILE A 55 -15.09 5.70 7.17
N ARG A 56 -16.01 5.02 7.87
CA ARG A 56 -15.72 3.71 8.49
C ARG A 56 -15.35 2.64 7.46
N ARG A 57 -16.01 2.64 6.30
CA ARG A 57 -15.63 1.74 5.19
C ARG A 57 -14.23 2.03 4.67
N ILE A 58 -13.89 3.32 4.49
CA ILE A 58 -12.53 3.73 4.08
C ILE A 58 -11.49 3.25 5.09
N GLN A 59 -11.76 3.39 6.39
CA GLN A 59 -10.88 2.90 7.46
C GLN A 59 -10.66 1.38 7.36
N ALA A 60 -11.73 0.60 7.20
CA ALA A 60 -11.63 -0.85 7.04
C ALA A 60 -10.86 -1.28 5.78
N SER A 61 -10.99 -0.54 4.67
CA SER A 61 -10.18 -0.78 3.47
C SER A 61 -8.71 -0.45 3.70
N ASN A 62 -8.41 0.68 4.37
CA ASN A 62 -7.04 1.04 4.73
C ASN A 62 -6.37 -0.05 5.59
N GLU A 63 -7.09 -0.62 6.56
CA GLU A 63 -6.58 -1.74 7.37
C GLU A 63 -6.18 -2.95 6.52
N ARG A 64 -7.00 -3.31 5.52
CA ARG A 64 -6.67 -4.39 4.57
C ARG A 64 -5.45 -4.05 3.72
N ILE A 65 -5.42 -2.84 3.13
CA ILE A 65 -4.29 -2.35 2.34
C ILE A 65 -2.98 -2.40 3.16
N PHE A 66 -3.01 -1.97 4.43
CA PHE A 66 -1.84 -2.03 5.29
C PHE A 66 -1.40 -3.46 5.61
N ALA A 67 -2.34 -4.37 5.85
CA ALA A 67 -2.02 -5.77 6.08
C ALA A 67 -1.35 -6.41 4.85
N GLU A 68 -1.87 -6.14 3.65
CA GLU A 68 -1.31 -6.62 2.39
C GLU A 68 0.07 -6.02 2.12
N ALA A 69 0.24 -4.71 2.31
CA ALA A 69 1.53 -4.03 2.14
C ALA A 69 2.61 -4.61 3.08
N HIS A 70 2.25 -4.90 4.33
CA HIS A 70 3.17 -5.55 5.27
C HIS A 70 3.52 -6.98 4.87
N LEU A 71 2.58 -7.73 4.30
CA LEU A 71 2.87 -9.06 3.77
C LEU A 71 3.84 -8.98 2.59
N ALA A 72 3.54 -8.15 1.60
CA ALA A 72 4.38 -7.96 0.42
C ALA A 72 5.79 -7.47 0.77
N GLN A 73 5.92 -6.57 1.76
CA GLN A 73 7.22 -6.12 2.24
C GLN A 73 8.06 -7.28 2.83
N ARG A 74 7.45 -8.16 3.62
CA ARG A 74 8.15 -9.31 4.19
C ARG A 74 8.59 -10.29 3.11
N GLU A 75 7.70 -10.61 2.17
CA GLU A 75 8.01 -11.50 1.05
C GLU A 75 9.18 -10.97 0.22
N LEU A 76 9.16 -9.67 -0.12
CA LEU A 76 10.25 -9.02 -0.85
C LEU A 76 11.58 -9.08 -0.08
N ALA A 77 11.55 -8.88 1.24
CA ALA A 77 12.75 -8.96 2.07
C ALA A 77 13.31 -10.39 2.09
N ASP A 78 12.47 -11.40 2.24
CA ASP A 78 12.89 -12.80 2.24
C ASP A 78 13.49 -13.21 0.88
N GLU A 79 12.85 -12.80 -0.21
CA GLU A 79 13.35 -13.02 -1.58
C GLU A 79 14.71 -12.36 -1.80
N TYR A 80 14.88 -11.13 -1.33
CA TYR A 80 16.15 -10.40 -1.40
C TYR A 80 17.27 -11.14 -0.66
N HIS A 81 17.03 -11.56 0.58
CA HIS A 81 18.03 -12.32 1.35
C HIS A 81 18.40 -13.63 0.66
N ALA A 82 17.42 -14.36 0.13
CA ALA A 82 17.65 -15.61 -0.60
C ALA A 82 18.45 -15.38 -1.90
N ALA A 83 18.20 -14.29 -2.63
CA ALA A 83 18.98 -13.91 -3.80
C ALA A 83 20.43 -13.59 -3.43
N MET A 84 20.66 -12.80 -2.39
CA MET A 84 22.00 -12.43 -1.94
C MET A 84 22.79 -13.63 -1.42
N GLY A 85 22.16 -14.55 -0.69
CA GLY A 85 22.80 -15.80 -0.27
C GLY A 85 23.27 -16.67 -1.44
N ARG A 86 22.48 -16.73 -2.53
CA ARG A 86 22.87 -17.44 -3.76
C ARG A 86 24.07 -16.78 -4.45
N VAL A 87 24.11 -15.45 -4.50
CA VAL A 87 25.26 -14.71 -5.07
C VAL A 87 26.53 -14.97 -4.27
N GLN A 88 26.45 -14.95 -2.93
CA GLN A 88 27.58 -15.24 -2.05
C GLN A 88 28.13 -16.65 -2.27
N ALA A 89 27.25 -17.67 -2.30
CA ALA A 89 27.67 -19.05 -2.53
C ALA A 89 28.40 -19.23 -3.86
N VAL A 90 27.92 -18.59 -4.95
CA VAL A 90 28.60 -18.63 -6.25
C VAL A 90 29.99 -17.99 -6.19
N GLY A 91 30.15 -16.89 -5.44
CA GLY A 91 31.46 -16.27 -5.19
C GLY A 91 32.43 -17.22 -4.49
N GLU A 92 31.99 -17.89 -3.43
CA GLU A 92 32.79 -18.86 -2.68
C GLU A 92 33.23 -20.05 -3.54
N TYR A 93 32.34 -20.58 -4.39
CA TYR A 93 32.70 -21.64 -5.34
C TYR A 93 33.75 -21.18 -6.36
N HIS A 94 33.63 -19.95 -6.87
CA HIS A 94 34.60 -19.39 -7.82
C HIS A 94 35.98 -19.16 -7.19
N ASP A 95 36.03 -18.74 -5.92
CA ASP A 95 37.29 -18.54 -5.20
C ASP A 95 37.97 -19.87 -4.88
N MET A 96 37.21 -20.89 -4.47
CA MET A 96 37.74 -22.24 -4.25
C MET A 96 38.26 -22.89 -5.54
N ALA A 97 37.66 -22.60 -6.69
CA ALA A 97 38.11 -23.11 -7.99
C ALA A 97 39.39 -22.43 -8.53
N ARG A 98 39.84 -21.33 -7.92
CA ARG A 98 41.10 -20.64 -8.26
C ARG A 98 42.29 -21.01 -7.37
N LEU A 99 42.04 -21.71 -6.26
CA LEU A 99 43.06 -22.26 -5.35
C LEU A 99 43.55 -23.63 -5.85
#